data_AF-A0A381V6I8-F1
#
_entry.id   AF-A0A381V6I8-F1
#
_cell.length_a   1.000
_cell.length_b   1.000
_cell.length_c   1.000
_cell.angle_alpha   90.00
_cell.angle_beta   90.00
_cell.angle_gamma   90.00
#
_symmetry.space_group_name_H-M   'P 1'
#
loop_
_entity.id
_entity.type
_entity.pdbx_description
1 polymer ?
#
loop_
_entity_poly.entity_id
_entity_poly.type
_entity_poly.pdbx_seq_one_letter_code
_entity_poly.pdbx_strand_id
1 'polypeptide(L)'
;MSANQPSKEIIVKIMLDEANLTFCEVGERKDSAGERNLEGSAWDEGKMDGEFDLEDYKRILELQMEAVCICDEQPELEQKTADLFQSVTEENANEVLEQIKQQPKILELARIAVTIFMLRFPSVQSFVNKGHPLVLATDEYMLENSNAQNWHDYKFIAEEFGWK
;
A
#
# COMPACT_ATOMS: atom_id res chain seq x y z
N MET A 1 19.23 -15.18 6.87
CA MET A 1 18.52 -15.71 5.68
C MET A 1 18.58 -14.62 4.62
N SER A 2 18.92 -14.93 3.38
CA SER A 2 18.83 -13.93 2.29
C SER A 2 17.36 -13.69 1.98
N ALA A 3 16.95 -12.42 1.84
CA ALA A 3 15.64 -12.12 1.30
C ALA A 3 15.55 -12.69 -0.12
N ASN A 4 14.52 -13.47 -0.39
CA ASN A 4 14.25 -13.92 -1.75
C ASN A 4 13.58 -12.78 -2.52
N GLN A 5 13.91 -12.64 -3.80
CA GLN A 5 13.19 -11.73 -4.66
C GLN A 5 11.73 -12.20 -4.78
N PRO A 6 10.73 -11.31 -4.61
CA PRO A 6 9.33 -11.70 -4.72
C PRO A 6 9.01 -12.17 -6.14
N SER A 7 8.10 -13.14 -6.24
CA SER A 7 7.54 -13.53 -7.53
C SER A 7 6.73 -12.38 -8.12
N LYS A 8 6.50 -12.43 -9.44
CA LYS A 8 5.65 -11.43 -10.10
C LYS A 8 4.22 -11.44 -9.58
N GLU A 9 3.73 -12.61 -9.17
CA GLU A 9 2.43 -12.75 -8.53
C GLU A 9 2.36 -11.96 -7.21
N ILE A 10 3.36 -12.11 -6.34
CA ILE A 10 3.46 -11.36 -5.08
C ILE A 10 3.49 -9.87 -5.33
N ILE A 11 4.33 -9.42 -6.28
CA ILE A 11 4.44 -8.00 -6.63
C ILE A 11 3.08 -7.42 -7.04
N VAL A 12 2.37 -8.12 -7.93
CA VAL A 12 1.07 -7.68 -8.43
C VAL A 12 0.01 -7.70 -7.34
N LYS A 13 -0.02 -8.74 -6.51
CA LYS A 13 -0.95 -8.84 -5.38
C LYS A 13 -0.73 -7.70 -4.39
N ILE A 14 0.51 -7.41 -3.99
CA ILE A 14 0.83 -6.27 -3.13
C ILE A 14 0.35 -4.97 -3.78
N MET A 15 0.68 -4.72 -5.05
CA MET A 15 0.28 -3.47 -5.72
C MET A 15 -1.25 -3.28 -5.75
N LEU A 16 -2.02 -4.34 -6.00
CA LEU A 16 -3.49 -4.27 -6.06
C LEU A 16 -4.14 -4.21 -4.67
N ASP A 17 -3.60 -4.94 -3.70
CA ASP A 17 -4.07 -4.91 -2.30
C ASP A 17 -3.85 -3.52 -1.70
N GLU A 18 -2.64 -2.97 -1.86
CA GLU A 18 -2.29 -1.64 -1.39
C GLU A 18 -3.10 -0.54 -2.08
N ALA A 19 -3.37 -0.67 -3.38
CA ALA A 19 -4.29 0.22 -4.06
C ALA A 19 -5.71 0.15 -3.47
N ASN A 20 -6.22 -1.03 -3.12
CA ASN A 20 -7.51 -1.19 -2.44
C ASN A 20 -7.51 -0.62 -1.02
N LEU A 21 -6.41 -0.80 -0.27
CA LEU A 21 -6.29 -0.27 1.10
C LEU A 21 -6.47 1.26 1.12
N THR A 22 -6.05 1.98 0.09
CA THR A 22 -6.31 3.42 0.00
C THR A 22 -7.80 3.76 0.03
N PHE A 23 -8.69 2.94 -0.57
CA PHE A 23 -10.14 3.13 -0.49
C PHE A 23 -10.67 2.87 0.91
N CYS A 24 -10.15 1.84 1.59
CA CYS A 24 -10.49 1.57 2.98
C CYS A 24 -10.10 2.76 3.89
N GLU A 25 -8.90 3.29 3.74
CA GLU A 25 -8.42 4.43 4.53
C GLU A 25 -9.22 5.71 4.24
N VAL A 26 -9.71 5.91 3.01
CA VAL A 26 -10.63 7.01 2.68
C VAL A 26 -11.93 6.93 3.48
N GLY A 27 -12.44 5.72 3.71
CA GLY A 27 -13.62 5.47 4.55
C GLY A 27 -13.41 5.79 6.04
N GLU A 28 -12.16 5.81 6.51
CA GLU A 28 -11.81 6.14 7.90
C GLU A 28 -11.62 7.65 8.14
N ARG A 29 -11.59 8.45 7.07
CA ARG A 29 -11.36 9.89 7.16
C ARG A 29 -12.48 10.60 7.91
N LYS A 30 -12.11 11.70 8.58
CA LYS A 30 -13.03 12.56 9.35
C LYS A 30 -13.70 13.64 8.49
N ASP A 31 -13.18 13.87 7.29
CA ASP A 31 -13.72 14.81 6.30
C ASP A 31 -14.51 14.10 5.20
N SER A 32 -15.27 14.87 4.41
CA SER A 32 -16.07 14.36 3.31
C SER A 32 -15.52 14.79 1.95
N ALA A 33 -15.94 14.11 0.89
CA ALA A 33 -15.66 14.51 -0.48
C ALA A 33 -16.09 15.98 -0.71
N GLY A 34 -15.19 16.79 -1.27
CA GLY A 34 -15.37 18.24 -1.45
C GLY A 34 -14.89 19.12 -0.29
N GLU A 35 -14.59 18.54 0.88
CA GLU A 35 -14.05 19.23 2.06
C GLU A 35 -12.67 18.70 2.49
N ARG A 36 -12.01 17.95 1.59
CA ARG A 36 -10.76 17.23 1.87
C ARG A 36 -9.65 18.17 2.37
N ASN A 37 -9.00 17.78 3.46
CA ASN A 37 -7.88 18.51 4.06
C ASN A 37 -6.92 17.55 4.80
N LEU A 38 -5.76 18.03 5.24
CA LEU A 38 -4.77 17.16 5.90
C LEU A 38 -5.25 16.70 7.28
N GLU A 39 -6.00 17.53 7.99
CA GLU A 39 -6.53 17.28 9.33
C GLU A 39 -7.65 16.20 9.34
N GLY A 40 -8.27 15.97 8.19
CA GLY A 40 -9.28 14.93 7.98
C GLY A 40 -8.71 13.53 7.89
N SER A 41 -7.38 13.38 7.77
CA SER A 41 -6.71 12.08 7.70
C SER A 41 -6.99 11.22 8.95
N ALA A 42 -7.14 9.92 8.73
CA ALA A 42 -7.21 8.91 9.80
C ALA A 42 -5.82 8.59 10.38
N TRP A 43 -4.74 9.09 9.76
CA TRP A 43 -3.40 8.98 10.30
C TRP A 43 -3.17 9.96 11.45
N ASP A 44 -2.58 9.45 12.52
CA ASP A 44 -2.15 10.21 13.69
C ASP A 44 -0.73 9.79 14.11
N GLU A 45 -0.14 10.51 15.07
CA GLU A 45 1.18 10.20 15.61
C GLU A 45 1.24 8.79 16.24
N GLY A 46 0.10 8.28 16.72
CA GLY A 46 -0.04 6.94 17.29
C GLY A 46 0.24 5.86 16.24
N LYS A 47 -0.22 6.03 15.00
CA LYS A 47 0.06 5.11 13.88
C LYS A 47 1.56 5.01 13.51
N MET A 48 2.41 5.92 14.02
CA MET A 48 3.87 5.84 13.86
C MET A 48 4.57 4.97 14.94
N ASP A 49 3.82 4.48 15.94
CA ASP A 49 4.21 3.45 16.91
C ASP A 49 5.58 3.68 17.60
N GLY A 50 5.86 4.91 18.03
CA GLY A 50 7.03 5.26 18.84
C GLY A 50 8.33 5.53 18.08
N GLU A 51 8.33 5.39 16.75
CA GLU A 51 9.39 5.86 15.86
C GLU A 51 8.86 7.03 15.01
N PHE A 52 8.30 8.02 15.70
CA PHE A 52 7.75 9.19 15.05
C PHE A 52 8.87 10.04 14.44
N ASP A 53 8.80 10.22 13.12
CA ASP A 53 9.54 11.23 12.39
C ASP A 53 8.54 12.24 11.79
N LEU A 54 8.80 13.53 12.01
CA LEU A 54 7.88 14.60 11.61
C LEU A 54 7.85 14.81 10.09
N GLU A 55 8.97 14.60 9.40
CA GLU A 55 9.04 14.74 7.95
C GLU A 55 8.30 13.59 7.28
N ASP A 56 8.55 12.36 7.73
CA ASP A 56 7.85 11.16 7.24
C ASP A 56 6.35 11.25 7.51
N TYR A 57 5.96 11.67 8.72
CA TYR A 57 4.55 11.83 9.07
C TYR A 57 3.84 12.86 8.18
N LYS A 58 4.44 14.03 7.97
CA LYS A 58 3.89 15.05 7.06
C LYS A 58 3.77 14.51 5.64
N ARG A 59 4.79 13.78 5.18
CA ARG A 59 4.77 13.19 3.84
C ARG A 59 3.66 12.16 3.69
N ILE A 60 3.41 11.34 4.71
CA ILE A 60 2.30 10.40 4.75
C ILE A 60 0.96 11.14 4.63
N LEU A 61 0.76 12.26 5.36
CA LEU A 61 -0.47 13.04 5.27
C LEU A 61 -0.70 13.64 3.87
N GLU A 62 0.36 14.11 3.21
CA GLU A 62 0.28 14.59 1.82
C GLU A 62 -0.09 13.47 0.85
N LEU A 63 0.54 12.31 0.99
CA LEU A 63 0.26 11.13 0.17
C LEU A 63 -1.18 10.63 0.38
N GLN A 64 -1.67 10.63 1.62
CA GLN A 64 -3.07 10.34 1.93
C GLN A 64 -4.03 11.34 1.27
N MET A 65 -3.65 12.61 1.19
CA MET A 65 -4.42 13.64 0.49
C MET A 65 -4.43 13.41 -1.03
N GLU A 66 -3.31 12.99 -1.61
CA GLU A 66 -3.24 12.60 -3.02
C GLU A 66 -4.15 11.39 -3.31
N ALA A 67 -4.08 10.35 -2.48
CA ALA A 67 -4.87 9.12 -2.64
C ALA A 67 -6.38 9.41 -2.54
N VAL A 68 -6.82 10.17 -1.54
CA VAL A 68 -8.26 10.47 -1.39
C VAL A 68 -8.82 11.25 -2.58
N CYS A 69 -8.04 12.15 -3.19
CA CYS A 69 -8.48 12.84 -4.39
C CYS A 69 -8.71 11.85 -5.54
N ILE A 70 -7.83 10.86 -5.71
CA ILE A 70 -7.99 9.82 -6.73
C ILE A 70 -9.21 8.95 -6.43
N CYS A 71 -9.40 8.53 -5.18
CA CYS A 71 -10.54 7.70 -4.79
C CYS A 71 -11.88 8.42 -4.96
N ASP A 72 -11.94 9.71 -4.63
CA ASP A 72 -13.14 10.53 -4.83
C ASP A 72 -13.45 10.76 -6.33
N GLU A 73 -12.42 10.93 -7.16
CA GLU A 73 -12.56 11.13 -8.61
C GLU A 73 -12.95 9.84 -9.36
N GLN A 74 -12.47 8.68 -8.90
CA GLN A 74 -12.62 7.39 -9.60
C GLN A 74 -12.99 6.25 -8.64
N PRO A 75 -14.17 6.32 -7.99
CA PRO A 75 -14.61 5.29 -7.04
C PRO A 75 -14.78 3.91 -7.68
N GLU A 76 -14.99 3.84 -9.00
CA GLU A 76 -15.07 2.58 -9.73
C GLU A 76 -13.78 1.76 -9.72
N LEU A 77 -12.64 2.38 -9.37
CA LEU A 77 -11.37 1.68 -9.29
C LEU A 77 -11.33 0.69 -8.15
N GLU A 78 -12.03 0.91 -7.03
CA GLU A 78 -12.06 -0.02 -5.88
C GLU A 78 -12.49 -1.43 -6.28
N GLN A 79 -13.63 -1.55 -6.98
CA GLN A 79 -14.08 -2.85 -7.46
C GLN A 79 -13.14 -3.41 -8.53
N LYS A 80 -12.59 -2.55 -9.39
CA LYS A 80 -11.69 -2.97 -10.46
C LYS A 80 -10.37 -3.54 -9.92
N THR A 81 -9.79 -2.92 -8.89
CA THR A 81 -8.59 -3.42 -8.21
C THR A 81 -8.88 -4.73 -7.49
N ALA A 82 -10.03 -4.86 -6.82
CA ALA A 82 -10.46 -6.11 -6.21
C ALA A 82 -10.65 -7.24 -7.23
N ASP A 83 -11.33 -6.99 -8.35
CA ASP A 83 -11.54 -7.98 -9.41
C ASP A 83 -10.22 -8.43 -10.04
N LEU A 84 -9.31 -7.48 -10.31
CA LEU A 84 -7.98 -7.78 -10.80
C LEU A 84 -7.22 -8.65 -9.79
N PHE A 85 -7.25 -8.29 -8.50
CA PHE A 85 -6.55 -9.04 -7.45
C PHE A 85 -6.99 -10.51 -7.41
N GLN A 86 -8.29 -10.77 -7.44
CA GLN A 86 -8.86 -12.13 -7.43
C GLN A 86 -8.50 -12.94 -8.68
N SER A 87 -8.18 -12.28 -9.79
CA SER A 87 -7.80 -12.94 -11.04
C SER A 87 -6.32 -13.34 -11.11
N VAL A 88 -5.47 -12.84 -10.20
CA VAL A 88 -4.01 -13.03 -10.25
C VAL A 88 -3.64 -14.48 -9.94
N THR A 89 -2.88 -15.07 -10.84
CA THR A 89 -2.25 -16.39 -10.70
C THR A 89 -0.76 -16.30 -11.09
N GLU A 90 0.03 -17.31 -10.74
CA GLU A 90 1.44 -17.40 -11.18
C GLU A 90 1.58 -17.30 -12.72
N GLU A 91 0.62 -17.86 -13.47
CA GLU A 91 0.67 -17.93 -14.93
C GLU A 91 0.38 -16.58 -15.61
N ASN A 92 -0.52 -15.77 -15.04
CA ASN A 92 -0.96 -14.51 -15.65
C ASN A 92 -0.36 -13.25 -15.00
N ALA A 93 0.41 -13.38 -13.92
CA ALA A 93 0.92 -12.23 -13.16
C ALA A 93 1.67 -11.20 -14.02
N ASN A 94 2.45 -11.63 -15.01
CA ASN A 94 3.14 -10.70 -15.91
C ASN A 94 2.16 -9.88 -16.76
N GLU A 95 1.09 -10.49 -17.26
CA GLU A 95 0.07 -9.80 -18.05
C GLU A 95 -0.71 -8.80 -17.19
N VAL A 96 -1.08 -9.21 -15.97
CA VAL A 96 -1.76 -8.32 -15.01
C VAL A 96 -0.84 -7.15 -14.62
N LEU A 97 0.46 -7.38 -14.44
CA LEU A 97 1.41 -6.31 -14.15
C LEU A 97 1.44 -5.25 -15.26
N GLU A 98 1.49 -5.69 -16.53
CA GLU A 98 1.43 -4.76 -17.67
C GLU A 98 0.09 -4.03 -17.75
N GLN A 99 -1.03 -4.68 -17.39
CA GLN A 99 -2.32 -4.01 -17.28
C GLN A 99 -2.33 -2.92 -16.19
N ILE A 100 -1.71 -3.16 -15.04
CA ILE A 100 -1.60 -2.16 -13.97
C ILE A 100 -0.76 -0.97 -14.43
N LYS A 101 0.36 -1.21 -15.12
CA LYS A 101 1.20 -0.14 -15.67
C LYS A 101 0.47 0.74 -16.69
N GLN A 102 -0.52 0.19 -17.38
CA GLN A 102 -1.39 0.92 -18.31
C GLN A 102 -2.54 1.66 -17.61
N GLN A 103 -2.73 1.46 -16.30
CA GLN A 103 -3.75 2.10 -15.48
C GLN A 103 -3.09 3.07 -14.49
N PRO A 104 -2.81 4.31 -14.91
CA PRO A 104 -1.97 5.23 -14.15
C PRO A 104 -2.51 5.53 -12.76
N LYS A 105 -3.84 5.54 -12.57
CA LYS A 105 -4.46 5.81 -11.26
C LYS A 105 -4.33 4.64 -10.29
N ILE A 106 -4.47 3.39 -10.75
CA ILE A 106 -4.20 2.21 -9.91
C ILE A 106 -2.71 2.16 -9.54
N LEU A 107 -1.83 2.38 -10.52
CA LEU A 107 -0.39 2.43 -10.30
C LEU A 107 -0.01 3.51 -9.29
N GLU A 108 -0.67 4.67 -9.36
CA GLU A 108 -0.44 5.78 -8.45
C GLU A 108 -0.93 5.49 -7.03
N LEU A 109 -2.11 4.87 -6.87
CA LEU A 109 -2.59 4.41 -5.55
C LEU A 109 -1.63 3.37 -4.95
N ALA A 110 -1.16 2.42 -5.76
CA ALA A 110 -0.15 1.44 -5.34
C ALA A 110 1.17 2.11 -4.92
N ARG A 111 1.66 3.08 -5.73
CA ARG A 111 2.84 3.88 -5.40
C ARG A 111 2.67 4.57 -4.05
N ILE A 112 1.56 5.28 -3.86
CA ILE A 112 1.27 6.04 -2.64
C ILE A 112 1.31 5.11 -1.42
N ALA A 113 0.55 4.01 -1.47
CA ALA A 113 0.43 3.09 -0.36
C ALA A 113 1.75 2.38 -0.03
N VAL A 114 2.51 1.92 -1.04
CA VAL A 114 3.85 1.35 -0.84
C VAL A 114 4.82 2.38 -0.27
N THR A 115 4.79 3.64 -0.73
CA THR A 115 5.63 4.70 -0.15
C THR A 115 5.27 4.96 1.31
N ILE A 116 3.96 5.04 1.64
CA ILE A 116 3.51 5.19 3.02
C ILE A 116 3.99 4.03 3.90
N PHE A 117 3.92 2.79 3.40
CA PHE A 117 4.44 1.63 4.10
C PHE A 117 5.94 1.78 4.41
N MET A 118 6.74 2.20 3.43
CA MET A 118 8.19 2.38 3.61
C MET A 118 8.54 3.54 4.55
N LEU A 119 7.75 4.61 4.57
CA LEU A 119 7.89 5.72 5.52
C LEU A 119 7.51 5.29 6.95
N ARG A 120 6.44 4.52 7.10
CA ARG A 120 6.02 3.97 8.40
C ARG A 120 7.03 2.96 8.94
N PHE A 121 7.63 2.18 8.05
CA PHE A 121 8.57 1.11 8.37
C PHE A 121 9.90 1.32 7.64
N PRO A 122 10.75 2.26 8.09
CA PRO A 122 12.00 2.60 7.39
C PRO A 122 13.04 1.46 7.40
N SER A 123 12.86 0.45 8.24
CA SER A 123 13.74 -0.73 8.29
C SER A 123 12.95 -2.00 8.63
N VAL A 124 13.54 -3.15 8.30
CA VAL A 124 13.01 -4.45 8.72
C VAL A 124 12.86 -4.56 10.24
N GLN A 125 13.73 -3.91 11.02
CA GLN A 125 13.64 -3.91 12.47
C GLN A 125 12.44 -3.09 12.95
N SER A 126 12.20 -1.93 12.33
CA SER A 126 11.01 -1.09 12.57
C SER A 126 9.74 -1.89 12.31
N PHE A 127 9.67 -2.55 11.15
CA PHE A 127 8.55 -3.42 10.78
C PHE A 127 8.31 -4.54 11.79
N VAL A 128 9.36 -5.27 12.18
CA VAL A 128 9.27 -6.37 13.15
C VAL A 128 8.86 -5.87 14.54
N ASN A 129 9.32 -4.69 14.96
CA ASN A 129 9.01 -4.13 16.27
C ASN A 129 7.56 -3.64 16.39
N LYS A 130 7.05 -2.99 15.35
CA LYS A 130 5.69 -2.43 15.32
C LYS A 130 4.63 -3.50 15.04
N GLY A 131 5.02 -4.60 14.41
CA GLY A 131 4.09 -5.63 13.94
C GLY A 131 3.27 -5.15 12.74
N HIS A 132 2.51 -6.05 12.12
CA HIS A 132 1.65 -5.73 10.98
C HIS A 132 0.23 -5.41 11.47
N PRO A 133 -0.26 -4.16 11.37
CA PRO A 133 -1.66 -3.86 11.71
C PRO A 133 -2.63 -3.92 10.52
N LEU A 134 -2.15 -4.14 9.29
CA LEU A 134 -2.99 -4.06 8.07
C LEU A 134 -3.38 -5.41 7.41
N VAL A 135 -3.14 -6.58 8.03
CA VAL A 135 -3.65 -7.83 7.43
C VAL A 135 -5.11 -7.99 7.84
N LEU A 136 -6.02 -7.57 6.96
CA LEU A 136 -7.39 -8.07 7.00
C LEU A 136 -7.32 -9.59 6.79
N ALA A 137 -7.61 -10.32 7.86
CA ALA A 137 -7.42 -11.75 8.01
C ALA A 137 -8.32 -12.59 7.09
N THR A 138 -8.00 -12.67 5.80
CA THR A 138 -8.71 -13.56 4.86
C THR A 138 -7.83 -14.40 3.96
N ASP A 139 -6.50 -14.23 3.95
CA ASP A 139 -5.61 -15.05 3.13
C ASP A 139 -4.44 -15.64 3.96
N GLU A 140 -4.40 -16.98 4.04
CA GLU A 140 -3.37 -17.75 4.78
C GLU A 140 -1.95 -17.44 4.27
N TYR A 141 -1.83 -16.96 3.03
CA TYR A 141 -0.56 -16.61 2.39
C TYR A 141 0.22 -15.49 3.10
N MET A 142 -0.47 -14.46 3.62
CA MET A 142 0.16 -13.33 4.33
C MET A 142 0.57 -13.69 5.77
N LEU A 143 0.09 -14.82 6.30
CA LEU A 143 0.42 -15.34 7.63
C LEU A 143 1.61 -16.32 7.60
N GLU A 144 1.84 -17.00 6.46
CA GLU A 144 2.84 -18.07 6.35
C GLU A 144 4.24 -17.60 5.93
N ASN A 145 4.38 -16.44 5.29
CA ASN A 145 5.68 -15.88 4.92
C ASN A 145 6.23 -14.99 6.05
N SER A 146 7.35 -15.43 6.62
CA SER A 146 8.07 -14.81 7.74
C SER A 146 8.00 -13.27 7.76
N ASN A 147 7.56 -12.67 8.87
CA ASN A 147 7.30 -11.22 9.02
C ASN A 147 8.31 -10.30 8.30
N ALA A 148 9.61 -10.60 8.33
CA ALA A 148 10.63 -9.78 7.65
C ALA A 148 10.54 -9.77 6.11
N GLN A 149 10.04 -10.84 5.48
CA GLN A 149 9.97 -10.97 4.02
C GLN A 149 8.98 -9.97 3.40
N ASN A 150 7.83 -9.73 4.03
CA ASN A 150 6.88 -8.72 3.56
C ASN A 150 7.56 -7.36 3.45
N TRP A 151 8.32 -6.94 4.46
CA TRP A 151 9.07 -5.69 4.38
C TRP A 151 10.07 -5.68 3.21
N HIS A 152 10.74 -6.80 2.95
CA HIS A 152 11.64 -6.93 1.81
C HIS A 152 10.91 -6.87 0.46
N ASP A 153 9.69 -7.39 0.37
CA ASP A 153 8.90 -7.34 -0.86
C ASP A 153 8.45 -5.91 -1.18
N TYR A 154 7.97 -5.15 -0.19
CA TYR A 154 7.63 -3.73 -0.37
C TYR A 154 8.84 -2.91 -0.74
N LYS A 155 9.97 -3.14 -0.08
CA LYS A 155 11.23 -2.50 -0.43
C LYS A 155 11.65 -2.84 -1.86
N PHE A 156 11.55 -4.10 -2.27
CA PHE A 156 11.89 -4.52 -3.63
C PHE A 156 11.01 -3.80 -4.66
N ILE A 157 9.70 -3.73 -4.42
CA ILE A 157 8.76 -3.02 -5.30
C ILE A 157 9.12 -1.53 -5.37
N ALA A 158 9.34 -0.88 -4.23
CA ALA A 158 9.73 0.52 -4.19
C ALA A 158 11.01 0.80 -5.00
N GLU A 159 12.03 -0.07 -4.87
CA GLU A 159 13.28 0.05 -5.60
C GLU A 159 13.13 -0.23 -7.12
N GLU A 160 12.41 -1.30 -7.49
CA GLU A 160 12.17 -1.71 -8.88
C GLU A 160 11.45 -0.62 -9.69
N PHE A 161 10.50 0.06 -9.06
CA PHE A 161 9.70 1.12 -9.72
C PHE A 161 10.23 2.54 -9.46
N GLY A 162 11.31 2.69 -8.68
CA GLY A 162 11.89 3.99 -8.35
C GLY A 162 11.00 4.87 -7.46
N TRP A 163 10.15 4.25 -6.65
CA TRP A 163 9.29 4.92 -5.68
C TRP A 163 10.08 5.14 -4.39
N LYS A 164 10.51 6.38 -4.16
CA LYS A 164 11.18 6.80 -2.94
C LYS A 164 10.36 7.86 -2.24
#